data_AF-A0A937VIF6-F1
#
_entry.id   AF-A0A937VIF6-F1
#
_cell.length_a   1.000
_cell.length_b   1.000
_cell.length_c   1.000
_cell.angle_alpha   90.00
_cell.angle_beta   90.00
_cell.angle_gamma   90.00
#
_symmetry.space_group_name_H-M   'P 1'
#
loop_
_entity.id
_entity.type
_entity.pdbx_description
1 polymer ?
#
loop_
_entity_poly.entity_id
_entity_poly.type
_entity_poly.pdbx_seq_one_letter_code
_entity_poly.pdbx_strand_id
1 'polypeptide(L)'
;MSAESDPGVSDDRPPPGRHTTEPVTCHLPCGCGELPLCVPAENLVGVVAPRQPEDVPRSLDDELAMVRAALSRPIGSPALRELAAGAGSAAIVV
;
A
#
# COMPACT_ATOMS: atom_id res chain seq x y z
N MET A 1 -62.98 13.55 -19.86
CA MET A 1 -63.01 14.65 -18.87
C MET A 1 -63.38 13.98 -17.55
N SER A 2 -62.54 13.84 -16.54
CA SER A 2 -61.36 14.55 -16.04
C SER A 2 -60.48 13.48 -15.34
N ALA A 3 -59.15 13.40 -15.46
CA ALA A 3 -58.06 14.34 -15.20
C ALA A 3 -57.87 14.70 -13.70
N GLU A 4 -56.63 14.46 -13.27
CA GLU A 4 -55.90 14.95 -12.07
C GLU A 4 -56.00 14.14 -10.77
N SER A 5 -54.93 13.93 -9.99
CA SER A 5 -53.47 14.05 -10.18
C SER A 5 -52.87 13.50 -8.87
N ASP A 6 -51.94 12.55 -8.96
CA ASP A 6 -51.21 11.97 -7.83
C ASP A 6 -49.95 12.82 -7.57
N PRO A 7 -49.71 13.37 -6.35
CA PRO A 7 -48.61 14.29 -6.14
C PRO A 7 -47.26 13.56 -6.09
N GLY A 8 -46.34 14.08 -6.92
CA GLY A 8 -45.01 13.57 -7.17
C GLY A 8 -44.18 13.28 -5.92
N VAL A 9 -43.65 12.06 -5.86
CA VAL A 9 -42.42 11.74 -5.15
C VAL A 9 -41.29 12.41 -5.93
N SER A 10 -40.75 13.49 -5.36
CA SER A 10 -39.49 14.08 -5.83
C SER A 10 -38.38 13.05 -5.68
N ASP A 11 -38.06 12.41 -6.80
CA ASP A 11 -36.92 11.53 -6.96
C ASP A 11 -35.65 12.41 -6.96
N ASP A 12 -35.12 12.65 -5.76
CA ASP A 12 -33.86 13.35 -5.51
C ASP A 12 -32.67 12.45 -5.89
N ARG A 13 -32.69 11.93 -7.11
CA ARG A 13 -31.59 11.15 -7.67
C ARG A 13 -30.62 12.11 -8.36
N PRO A 14 -29.36 12.21 -7.89
CA PRO A 14 -28.35 13.01 -8.56
C PRO A 14 -28.14 12.51 -10.00
N PRO A 15 -27.82 13.40 -10.95
CA PRO A 15 -27.67 13.03 -12.36
C PRO A 15 -26.52 12.02 -12.52
N PRO A 16 -26.62 11.05 -13.47
CA PRO A 16 -25.59 10.06 -13.67
C PRO A 16 -24.31 10.72 -14.22
N GLY A 17 -23.40 11.06 -13.31
CA GLY A 17 -22.04 11.42 -13.63
C GLY A 17 -21.30 10.16 -14.04
N ARG A 18 -21.03 10.02 -15.35
CA ARG A 18 -20.16 9.02 -16.01
C ARG A 18 -19.68 7.91 -15.06
N HIS A 19 -20.56 6.95 -14.79
CA HIS A 19 -20.24 5.76 -14.00
C HIS A 19 -19.34 4.86 -14.85
N THR A 20 -18.05 4.79 -14.55
CA THR A 20 -17.32 3.56 -14.86
C THR A 20 -17.93 2.47 -13.98
N THR A 21 -18.85 1.68 -14.54
CA THR A 21 -19.72 0.74 -13.82
C THR A 21 -19.01 -0.56 -13.42
N GLU A 22 -17.72 -0.67 -13.74
CA GLU A 22 -16.98 -1.91 -13.55
C GLU A 22 -16.52 -2.04 -12.10
N PRO A 23 -16.84 -3.14 -11.41
CA PRO A 23 -16.39 -3.36 -10.04
C PRO A 23 -14.86 -3.45 -10.00
N VAL A 24 -14.27 -2.82 -8.99
CA VAL A 24 -12.83 -2.90 -8.73
C VAL A 24 -12.57 -4.12 -7.87
N THR A 25 -11.62 -4.96 -8.28
CA THR A 25 -11.17 -6.11 -7.48
C THR A 25 -9.94 -5.72 -6.68
N CYS A 26 -10.02 -5.82 -5.36
CA CYS A 26 -8.92 -5.63 -4.43
C CYS A 26 -8.49 -7.00 -3.87
N HIS A 27 -7.19 -7.16 -3.61
CA HIS A 27 -6.66 -8.38 -3.01
C HIS A 27 -6.24 -8.09 -1.56
N LEU A 28 -6.88 -8.76 -0.61
CA LEU A 28 -6.60 -8.59 0.81
C LEU A 28 -5.74 -9.74 1.33
N PRO A 29 -4.57 -9.47 1.94
CA PRO A 29 -3.78 -10.51 2.59
C PRO A 29 -4.61 -11.23 3.66
N CYS A 30 -4.71 -12.55 3.57
CA CYS A 30 -5.47 -13.39 4.49
C CYS A 30 -4.74 -14.72 4.72
N GLY A 31 -4.17 -14.89 5.92
CA GLY A 31 -3.37 -16.07 6.25
C GLY A 31 -2.13 -16.19 5.36
N CYS A 32 -2.01 -17.31 4.64
CA CYS A 32 -0.90 -17.58 3.72
C CYS A 32 -1.17 -17.15 2.27
N GLY A 33 -2.25 -16.40 2.01
CA GLY A 33 -2.62 -16.01 0.66
C GLY A 33 -3.41 -14.72 0.61
N GLU A 34 -4.23 -14.58 -0.42
CA GLU A 34 -5.02 -13.38 -0.67
C GLU A 34 -6.50 -13.73 -0.85
N LEU A 35 -7.37 -12.86 -0.36
CA LEU A 35 -8.81 -12.92 -0.56
C LEU A 35 -9.20 -11.85 -1.58
N PRO A 36 -9.79 -12.22 -2.74
CA PRO A 36 -10.34 -11.24 -3.66
C PRO A 36 -11.61 -10.60 -3.07
N LEU A 37 -11.66 -9.28 -3.11
CA LEU A 37 -12.79 -8.45 -2.70
C LEU A 37 -13.24 -7.59 -3.88
N CYS A 38 -14.47 -7.78 -4.32
CA CYS A 38 -15.07 -6.94 -5.36
C CYS A 38 -15.84 -5.78 -4.72
N VAL A 39 -15.45 -4.54 -5.03
CA VAL A 39 -16.12 -3.33 -4.58
C VAL A 39 -16.70 -2.61 -5.80
N PRO A 40 -18.02 -2.32 -5.83
CA PRO A 40 -18.59 -1.49 -6.88
C PRO A 40 -17.87 -0.14 -6.95
N ALA A 41 -17.51 0.32 -8.16
CA ALA A 41 -16.69 1.51 -8.33
C ALA A 41 -17.31 2.76 -7.70
N GLU A 42 -18.64 2.87 -7.71
CA GLU A 42 -19.39 3.95 -7.08
C GLU A 42 -19.22 4.01 -5.55
N ASN A 43 -18.86 2.89 -4.93
CA ASN A 43 -18.67 2.76 -3.49
C ASN A 43 -17.19 2.81 -3.08
N LEU A 44 -16.26 2.81 -4.04
CA LEU A 44 -14.83 2.83 -3.77
C LEU A 44 -14.33 4.28 -3.65
N VAL A 45 -14.05 4.71 -2.41
CA VAL A 45 -13.44 6.04 -2.16
C VAL A 45 -11.96 6.07 -2.53
N GLY A 46 -11.25 4.95 -2.33
CA GLY A 46 -9.84 4.81 -2.67
C GLY A 46 -9.19 3.61 -1.98
N VAL A 47 -7.98 3.27 -2.40
CA VAL A 47 -7.14 2.23 -1.79
C VAL A 47 -5.89 2.89 -1.22
N VAL A 48 -5.61 2.62 0.06
CA VAL A 48 -4.38 3.07 0.73
C VAL A 48 -3.49 1.86 0.93
N ALA A 49 -2.35 1.83 0.26
CA ALA A 49 -1.36 0.78 0.36
C ALA A 49 0.02 1.38 0.69
N PRO A 50 0.87 0.66 1.43
CA PRO A 50 2.29 0.99 1.52
C PRO A 50 2.89 1.05 0.12
N ARG A 51 3.88 1.94 -0.08
CA ARG A 51 4.73 1.85 -1.27
C ARG A 51 5.46 0.52 -1.22
N GLN A 52 5.33 -0.26 -2.28
CA GLN A 52 5.98 -1.56 -2.33
C GLN A 52 7.45 -1.39 -2.68
N PRO A 53 8.33 -2.30 -2.23
CA PRO A 53 9.75 -2.29 -2.59
C PRO A 53 9.99 -2.28 -4.11
N GLU A 54 9.12 -2.94 -4.88
CA GLU A 54 9.14 -2.97 -6.35
C GLU A 54 8.79 -1.64 -7.03
N ASP A 55 8.16 -0.69 -6.32
CA ASP A 55 7.95 0.68 -6.80
C ASP A 55 9.26 1.51 -6.79
N VAL A 56 10.31 0.97 -6.18
CA VAL A 56 11.67 1.51 -6.23
C VAL A 56 12.46 0.66 -7.25
N PRO A 57 13.04 1.26 -8.31
CA PRO A 57 13.88 0.52 -9.23
C PRO A 57 15.05 -0.12 -8.46
N ARG A 58 15.00 -1.45 -8.27
CA ARG A 58 16.08 -2.22 -7.65
C ARG A 58 16.56 -3.24 -8.67
N SER A 59 17.84 -3.18 -9.00
CA SER A 59 18.48 -4.38 -9.55
C SER A 59 18.65 -5.36 -8.38
N LEU A 60 18.38 -6.66 -8.57
CA LEU A 60 18.62 -7.67 -7.53
C LEU A 60 20.09 -7.71 -7.07
N ASP A 61 21.01 -7.13 -7.85
CA ASP A 61 22.41 -6.91 -7.48
C ASP A 61 22.62 -5.88 -6.35
N ASP A 62 21.57 -5.14 -5.94
CA ASP A 62 21.69 -4.02 -4.99
C ASP A 62 21.51 -4.38 -3.51
N GLU A 63 20.92 -5.51 -3.11
CA GLU A 63 20.61 -5.73 -1.68
C GLU A 63 21.87 -5.79 -0.81
N LEU A 64 22.81 -6.64 -1.20
CA LEU A 64 24.07 -6.79 -0.47
C LEU A 64 24.96 -5.54 -0.61
N ALA A 65 24.88 -4.86 -1.76
CA ALA A 65 25.55 -3.57 -1.98
C ALA A 65 24.98 -2.47 -1.06
N MET A 66 23.67 -2.43 -0.87
CA MET A 66 22.99 -1.50 0.05
C MET A 66 23.39 -1.75 1.50
N VAL A 67 23.42 -3.02 1.93
CA VAL A 67 23.87 -3.38 3.28
C VAL A 67 25.33 -2.94 3.48
N ARG A 68 26.22 -3.20 2.51
CA ARG A 68 27.62 -2.75 2.56
C ARG A 68 27.72 -1.22 2.62
N ALA A 69 26.92 -0.52 1.82
CA ALA A 69 26.89 0.93 1.80
C ALA A 69 26.48 1.50 3.16
N ALA A 70 25.43 0.94 3.78
CA ALA A 70 24.96 1.34 5.10
C ALA A 70 26.03 1.12 6.18
N LEU A 71 26.68 -0.06 6.18
CA LEU A 71 27.75 -0.36 7.15
C LEU A 71 29.00 0.52 6.97
N SER A 72 29.25 1.02 5.75
CA SER A 72 30.38 1.92 5.47
C SER A 72 30.15 3.36 5.96
N ARG A 73 28.89 3.75 6.19
CA ARG A 73 28.47 5.12 6.55
C ARG A 73 27.51 5.09 7.75
N PRO A 74 28.02 4.81 8.97
CA PRO A 74 27.19 4.74 10.16
C PRO A 74 26.53 6.10 10.47
N ILE A 75 25.29 6.06 10.95
CA ILE A 75 24.53 7.26 11.33
C ILE A 75 24.61 7.42 12.84
N GLY A 76 25.31 8.46 13.29
CA GLY A 76 25.37 8.80 14.73
C GLY A 76 26.25 7.87 15.58
N SER A 77 27.10 7.03 14.98
CA SER A 77 28.03 6.16 15.69
C SER A 77 29.35 5.95 14.93
N PRO A 78 30.43 5.49 15.59
CA PRO A 78 31.62 4.99 14.93
C PRO A 78 31.33 3.75 14.07
N ALA A 79 32.26 3.41 13.18
CA ALA A 79 32.10 2.21 12.36
C ALA A 79 32.09 0.95 13.21
N LEU A 80 31.33 -0.08 12.80
CA LEU A 80 31.26 -1.34 13.55
C LEU A 80 32.64 -1.97 13.79
N ARG A 81 33.54 -1.86 12.81
CA ARG A 81 34.94 -2.33 12.92
C ARG A 81 35.71 -1.63 14.05
N GLU A 82 35.41 -0.36 14.33
CA GLU A 82 36.07 0.41 15.39
C GLU A 82 35.50 0.02 16.75
N LEU A 83 34.19 -0.22 16.83
CA LEU A 83 33.54 -0.71 18.05
C LEU A 83 33.97 -2.14 18.41
N ALA A 84 34.18 -2.99 17.40
CA ALA A 84 34.63 -4.37 17.60
C ALA A 84 36.12 -4.46 17.95
N ALA A 85 36.91 -3.42 17.65
CA ALA A 85 38.33 -3.41 17.93
C ALA A 85 38.58 -3.46 19.45
N GLY A 86 39.07 -4.59 19.94
CA GLY A 86 39.37 -4.79 21.37
C GLY A 86 38.19 -5.21 22.24
N ALA A 87 37.02 -5.51 21.66
CA ALA A 87 35.82 -5.89 22.43
C ALA A 87 35.93 -7.27 23.13
N GLY A 88 36.84 -8.15 22.70
CA GLY A 88 37.08 -9.48 23.27
C GLY A 88 35.95 -10.50 23.01
N SER A 89 34.71 -10.04 22.91
CA SER A 89 33.52 -10.79 22.50
C SER A 89 32.48 -9.84 21.92
N ALA A 90 31.56 -10.37 21.11
CA ALA A 90 30.44 -9.60 20.55
C ALA A 90 29.17 -10.46 20.54
N ALA A 91 28.02 -9.82 20.67
CA ALA A 91 26.70 -10.43 20.51
C ALA A 91 25.94 -9.71 19.39
N ILE A 92 25.28 -10.48 18.53
CA ILE A 92 24.44 -9.97 17.44
C ILE A 92 23.00 -10.43 17.72
N VAL A 93 22.08 -9.48 17.79
CA VAL A 93 20.64 -9.75 17.94
C VAL A 93 20.03 -9.74 16.54
N VAL A 94 19.39 -10.85 16.17
CA VAL A 94 18.71 -11.07 14.88
C VAL A 94 17.23 -11.28 15.07
#